data_AF-A0A661I0K5-F1
#
_entry.id   AF-A0A661I0K5-F1
#
_cell.length_a   1.000
_cell.length_b   1.000
_cell.length_c   1.000
_cell.angle_alpha   90.00
_cell.angle_beta   90.00
_cell.angle_gamma   90.00
#
_symmetry.space_group_name_H-M   'P 1'
#
loop_
_entity.id
_entity.type
_entity.pdbx_description
1 polymer ?
#
loop_
_entity_poly.entity_id
_entity_poly.type
_entity_poly.pdbx_seq_one_letter_code
_entity_poly.pdbx_strand_id
1 'polypeptide(L)'
;MIGNIKVFKKYWRNFNMKDENKNKLEQKITDLQTKLSTIIIEKETSEKRNKELSKQINELLNMQKDIEKQLNRAKKDSTLTDIKIEPNIYLKGMFDSFDKDYNALKIFIEGNTYYYPLEDYQCKYLPLSGSRVLIFHGDDKKYQIYGLDIAKIIEKAPIIEAIFKSVIPSTNQIKLRTKEYGYINVSVSNDFLKDLKITLSEQIMLKQIYIDGDYYFCLQEYKNNTYDINKILKEIKG
;
A
#
# COMPACT_ATOMS: atom_id res chain seq x y z
N MET A 1 -42.58 12.78 44.31
CA MET A 1 -43.36 11.94 45.25
C MET A 1 -43.28 12.53 46.68
N ILE A 2 -43.83 13.74 46.92
CA ILE A 2 -43.66 14.52 48.18
C ILE A 2 -44.96 14.53 49.04
N GLY A 3 -46.06 13.95 48.54
CA GLY A 3 -47.38 14.02 49.19
C GLY A 3 -47.56 13.19 50.47
N ASN A 4 -46.77 12.13 50.70
CA ASN A 4 -47.05 11.15 51.76
C ASN A 4 -46.47 11.51 53.15
N ILE A 5 -45.54 12.46 53.25
CA ILE A 5 -44.85 12.77 54.52
C ILE A 5 -45.70 13.63 55.47
N LYS A 6 -46.56 14.51 54.93
CA LYS A 6 -47.45 15.35 55.77
C LYS A 6 -48.47 14.52 56.55
N VAL A 7 -48.89 13.39 56.01
CA VAL A 7 -49.89 12.51 56.64
C VAL A 7 -49.30 11.80 57.85
N PHE A 8 -48.04 11.35 57.79
CA PHE A 8 -47.40 10.60 58.87
C PHE A 8 -47.18 11.44 60.15
N LYS A 9 -46.76 12.70 60.01
CA LYS A 9 -46.53 13.60 61.17
C LYS A 9 -47.80 13.90 61.98
N LYS A 10 -48.99 13.88 61.35
CA LYS A 10 -50.27 14.19 62.03
C LYS A 10 -50.70 13.08 62.98
N TYR A 11 -50.49 11.81 62.61
CA TYR A 11 -50.87 10.66 63.45
C TYR A 11 -49.83 10.31 64.52
N TRP A 12 -48.56 10.68 64.30
CA TRP A 12 -47.44 10.42 65.23
C TRP A 12 -47.54 11.18 66.57
N ARG A 13 -48.21 12.34 66.60
CA ARG A 13 -48.38 13.13 67.83
C ARG A 13 -49.33 12.49 68.85
N ASN A 14 -50.17 11.55 68.45
CA ASN A 14 -51.21 10.95 69.31
C ASN A 14 -50.80 9.57 69.89
N PHE A 15 -49.57 9.10 69.65
CA PHE A 15 -49.09 7.82 70.18
C PHE A 15 -48.42 8.00 71.55
N ASN A 16 -48.95 7.30 72.56
CA ASN A 16 -48.46 7.34 73.95
C ASN A 16 -47.22 6.42 74.11
N MET A 17 -46.08 6.82 73.53
CA MET A 17 -44.78 6.14 73.68
C MET A 17 -43.86 6.96 74.59
N LYS A 18 -42.99 6.30 75.38
CA LYS A 18 -41.93 6.99 76.13
C LYS A 18 -41.08 7.83 75.19
N ASP A 19 -40.84 9.10 75.54
CA ASP A 19 -40.19 10.10 74.67
C ASP A 19 -38.84 9.64 74.10
N GLU A 20 -38.08 8.87 74.88
CA GLU A 20 -36.78 8.34 74.44
C GLU A 20 -36.89 7.35 73.27
N ASN A 21 -37.95 6.53 73.23
CA ASN A 21 -38.22 5.62 72.13
C ASN A 21 -38.75 6.36 70.89
N LYS A 22 -39.54 7.42 71.11
CA LYS A 22 -40.05 8.28 70.04
C LYS A 22 -38.91 9.01 69.33
N ASN A 23 -37.97 9.59 70.09
CA ASN A 23 -36.79 10.25 69.53
C ASN A 23 -35.89 9.28 68.75
N LYS A 24 -35.65 8.06 69.27
CA LYS A 24 -34.89 7.01 68.55
C LYS A 24 -35.56 6.59 67.23
N LEU A 25 -36.89 6.52 67.20
CA LEU A 25 -37.67 6.23 65.99
C LEU A 25 -37.63 7.39 64.99
N GLU A 26 -37.80 8.62 65.44
CA GLU A 26 -37.73 9.82 64.58
C GLU A 26 -36.34 9.96 63.94
N GLN A 27 -35.28 9.67 64.69
CA GLN A 27 -33.91 9.67 64.18
C GLN A 27 -33.71 8.59 63.11
N LYS A 28 -34.18 7.35 63.36
CA LYS A 28 -34.15 6.28 62.35
C LYS A 28 -34.95 6.61 61.08
N ILE A 29 -36.12 7.25 61.22
CA ILE A 29 -36.93 7.69 60.08
C ILE A 29 -36.16 8.73 59.27
N THR A 30 -35.51 9.69 59.92
CA THR A 30 -34.73 10.75 59.27
C THR A 30 -33.51 10.17 58.54
N ASP A 31 -32.79 9.22 59.16
CA ASP A 31 -31.67 8.52 58.54
C ASP A 31 -32.11 7.72 57.31
N LEU A 32 -33.23 7.00 57.40
CA LEU A 32 -33.78 6.25 56.27
C LEU A 32 -34.24 7.18 55.13
N GLN A 33 -34.81 8.35 55.45
CA GLN A 33 -35.20 9.35 54.45
C GLN A 33 -33.99 9.94 53.72
N THR A 34 -32.92 10.23 54.46
CA THR A 34 -31.66 10.71 53.88
C THR A 34 -31.08 9.65 52.94
N LYS A 35 -30.97 8.39 53.39
CA LYS A 35 -30.49 7.27 52.56
C LYS A 35 -31.34 7.07 51.31
N LEU A 36 -32.67 7.12 51.43
CA LEU A 36 -33.56 6.98 50.28
C LEU A 36 -33.38 8.11 49.27
N SER A 37 -33.19 9.34 49.74
CA SER A 37 -32.96 10.50 48.87
C SER A 37 -31.65 10.37 48.09
N THR A 38 -30.58 9.92 48.76
CA THR A 38 -29.29 9.64 48.11
C THR A 38 -29.41 8.56 47.05
N ILE A 39 -30.08 7.45 47.35
CA ILE A 39 -30.29 6.35 46.39
C ILE A 39 -31.07 6.82 45.15
N ILE A 40 -32.07 7.69 45.32
CA ILE A 40 -32.83 8.25 44.19
C ILE A 40 -31.92 9.08 43.27
N ILE A 41 -31.06 9.94 43.84
CA ILE A 41 -30.12 10.76 43.07
C ILE A 41 -29.09 9.89 42.34
N GLU A 42 -28.54 8.88 43.02
CA GLU A 42 -27.61 7.92 42.42
C GLU A 42 -28.25 7.15 41.26
N LYS A 43 -29.51 6.73 41.42
CA LYS A 43 -30.29 6.06 40.37
C LYS A 43 -30.48 6.98 39.16
N GLU A 44 -30.94 8.21 39.35
CA GLU A 44 -31.15 9.17 38.25
C GLU A 44 -29.84 9.48 37.49
N THR A 45 -28.74 9.61 38.24
CA THR A 45 -27.40 9.83 37.65
C THR A 45 -26.94 8.62 36.83
N SER A 46 -27.20 7.41 37.34
CA SER A 46 -26.88 6.16 36.65
C SER A 46 -27.72 5.97 35.39
N GLU A 47 -29.01 6.32 35.43
CA GLU A 47 -29.90 6.28 34.26
C GLU A 47 -29.46 7.25 33.16
N LYS A 48 -29.04 8.48 33.53
CA LYS A 48 -28.47 9.44 32.56
C LYS A 48 -27.19 8.89 31.92
N ARG A 49 -26.28 8.35 32.73
CA ARG A 49 -25.03 7.76 32.24
C ARG A 49 -25.29 6.57 31.30
N ASN A 50 -26.27 5.72 31.63
CA ASN A 50 -26.65 4.59 30.79
C ASN A 50 -27.22 5.03 29.43
N LYS A 51 -27.99 6.12 29.38
CA LYS A 51 -28.47 6.69 28.11
C LYS A 51 -27.32 7.20 27.24
N GLU A 52 -26.35 7.88 27.83
CA GLU A 52 -25.18 8.39 27.11
C GLU A 52 -24.32 7.24 26.56
N LEU A 53 -24.06 6.22 27.39
CA LEU A 53 -23.34 5.00 26.96
C LEU A 53 -24.08 4.28 25.83
N SER A 54 -25.41 4.21 25.88
CA SER A 54 -26.21 3.61 24.81
C SER A 54 -26.06 4.37 23.49
N LYS A 55 -25.96 5.71 23.55
CA LYS A 55 -25.72 6.54 22.37
C LYS A 55 -24.32 6.29 21.79
N GLN A 56 -23.29 6.27 22.63
CA GLN A 56 -21.91 5.99 22.23
C GLN A 56 -21.75 4.58 21.61
N ILE A 57 -22.41 3.58 22.19
CA ILE A 57 -22.42 2.22 21.65
C ILE A 57 -23.04 2.20 20.24
N ASN A 58 -24.14 2.92 20.02
CA ASN A 58 -24.76 3.00 18.70
C ASN A 58 -23.88 3.70 17.66
N GLU A 59 -23.18 4.77 18.06
CA GLU A 59 -22.21 5.45 17.20
C GLU A 59 -21.04 4.51 16.82
N LEU A 60 -20.50 3.78 17.80
CA LEU A 60 -19.45 2.77 17.57
C LEU A 60 -19.92 1.62 16.66
N LEU A 61 -21.14 1.14 16.85
CA LEU A 61 -21.72 0.10 15.98
C LEU A 61 -21.90 0.58 14.53
N ASN A 62 -22.26 1.85 14.34
CA ASN A 62 -22.37 2.43 13.00
C ASN A 62 -20.99 2.58 12.34
N MET A 63 -19.99 3.07 13.10
CA MET A 63 -18.60 3.13 12.63
C MET A 63 -18.06 1.74 12.29
N GLN A 64 -18.34 0.72 13.11
CA GLN A 64 -17.95 -0.66 12.83
C GLN A 64 -18.56 -1.16 11.51
N LYS A 65 -19.85 -0.92 11.27
CA LYS A 65 -20.51 -1.30 10.02
C LYS A 65 -19.89 -0.61 8.81
N ASP A 66 -19.52 0.67 8.91
CA ASP A 66 -18.87 1.39 7.83
C ASP A 66 -17.46 0.87 7.56
N ILE A 67 -16.69 0.56 8.61
CA ILE A 67 -15.38 -0.09 8.49
C ILE A 67 -15.52 -1.45 7.82
N GLU A 68 -16.47 -2.30 8.22
CA GLU A 68 -16.71 -3.60 7.61
C GLU A 68 -17.11 -3.46 6.12
N LYS A 69 -17.88 -2.44 5.77
CA LYS A 69 -18.25 -2.13 4.38
C LYS A 69 -17.04 -1.72 3.55
N GLN A 70 -16.17 -0.87 4.10
CA GLN A 70 -14.92 -0.47 3.46
C GLN A 70 -13.95 -1.64 3.33
N LEU A 71 -13.84 -2.48 4.36
CA LEU A 71 -12.99 -3.66 4.37
C LEU A 71 -13.47 -4.72 3.37
N ASN A 72 -14.78 -4.90 3.22
CA ASN A 72 -15.33 -5.80 2.20
C ASN A 72 -15.16 -5.27 0.78
N ARG A 73 -15.19 -3.93 0.57
CA ARG A 73 -14.83 -3.32 -0.72
C ARG A 73 -13.35 -3.55 -1.03
N ALA A 74 -12.47 -3.23 -0.07
CA ALA A 74 -11.03 -3.46 -0.19
C ALA A 74 -10.70 -4.95 -0.44
N LYS A 75 -11.36 -5.89 0.26
CA LYS A 75 -11.19 -7.33 0.04
C LYS A 75 -11.67 -7.83 -1.32
N LYS A 76 -12.69 -7.19 -1.89
CA LYS A 76 -13.22 -7.54 -3.21
C LYS A 76 -12.31 -7.01 -4.33
N ASP A 77 -11.63 -5.90 -4.08
CA ASP A 77 -10.61 -5.34 -4.97
C ASP A 77 -9.23 -6.00 -4.77
N SER A 78 -8.99 -6.62 -3.61
CA SER A 78 -7.76 -7.36 -3.29
C SER A 78 -7.92 -8.87 -3.51
N THR A 79 -7.87 -9.33 -4.76
CA THR A 79 -7.27 -10.65 -5.06
C THR A 79 -5.73 -10.54 -4.92
N LEU A 80 -5.26 -10.06 -3.78
CA LEU A 80 -3.86 -9.97 -3.40
C LEU A 80 -3.60 -11.10 -2.41
N THR A 81 -2.88 -12.12 -2.87
CA THR A 81 -2.25 -13.13 -2.03
C THR A 81 -1.31 -12.45 -1.04
N ASP A 82 -1.57 -12.63 0.25
CA ASP A 82 -0.67 -12.25 1.36
C ASP A 82 0.66 -13.00 1.22
N ILE A 83 1.63 -12.38 0.53
CA ILE A 83 3.03 -12.80 0.59
C ILE A 83 3.68 -11.95 1.68
N LYS A 84 3.88 -12.59 2.85
CA LYS A 84 4.60 -12.02 3.98
C LYS A 84 6.09 -11.99 3.62
N ILE A 85 6.56 -10.86 3.08
CA ILE A 85 7.98 -10.66 2.74
C ILE A 85 8.77 -10.43 4.05
N GLU A 86 9.74 -11.30 4.35
CA GLU A 86 10.72 -11.10 5.41
C GLU A 86 11.56 -9.84 5.18
N PRO A 87 12.08 -9.18 6.23
CA PRO A 87 12.79 -7.91 6.10
C PRO A 87 14.17 -8.12 5.46
N ASN A 88 14.20 -8.17 4.14
CA ASN A 88 15.39 -7.81 3.40
C ASN A 88 15.61 -6.31 3.59
N ILE A 89 16.77 -5.96 4.16
CA ILE A 89 17.22 -4.59 4.45
C ILE A 89 17.12 -3.67 3.21
N TYR A 90 17.06 -4.26 2.03
CA TYR A 90 16.76 -3.60 0.76
C TYR A 90 15.91 -4.53 -0.13
N LEU A 91 14.86 -3.99 -0.75
CA LEU A 91 14.09 -4.64 -1.80
C LEU A 91 14.44 -4.02 -3.16
N LYS A 92 14.50 -4.86 -4.19
CA LYS A 92 14.69 -4.43 -5.58
C LYS A 92 13.36 -4.53 -6.31
N GLY A 93 12.90 -3.42 -6.86
CA GLY A 93 11.67 -3.36 -7.62
C GLY A 93 11.86 -2.79 -9.02
N MET A 94 10.82 -2.87 -9.83
CA MET A 94 10.68 -2.19 -11.10
C MET A 94 9.54 -1.18 -11.00
N PHE A 95 9.83 0.10 -11.17
CA PHE A 95 8.80 1.13 -11.19
C PHE A 95 7.90 0.91 -12.41
N ASP A 96 6.60 0.92 -12.20
CA ASP A 96 5.57 0.83 -13.24
C ASP A 96 5.09 2.23 -13.59
N SER A 97 4.34 2.85 -12.68
CA SER A 97 3.70 4.12 -12.95
C SER A 97 3.48 4.92 -11.68
N PHE A 98 3.20 6.21 -11.85
CA PHE A 98 2.75 7.06 -10.77
C PHE A 98 1.22 7.03 -10.72
N ASP A 99 0.69 6.59 -9.59
CA ASP A 99 -0.75 6.56 -9.33
C ASP A 99 -1.19 7.90 -8.72
N LYS A 100 -2.02 8.64 -9.46
CA LYS A 100 -2.52 9.96 -9.05
C LYS A 100 -3.56 9.89 -7.94
N ASP A 101 -4.34 8.83 -7.89
CA ASP A 101 -5.44 8.68 -6.94
C ASP A 101 -4.89 8.37 -5.54
N TYR A 102 -3.79 7.62 -5.48
CA TYR A 102 -3.10 7.25 -4.25
C TYR A 102 -1.86 8.10 -3.95
N ASN A 103 -1.47 8.99 -4.86
CA ASN A 103 -0.25 9.81 -4.78
C ASN A 103 1.00 8.94 -4.46
N ALA A 104 1.16 7.84 -5.19
CA ALA A 104 2.11 6.78 -4.88
C ALA A 104 2.82 6.24 -6.13
N LEU A 105 4.05 5.76 -5.95
CA LEU A 105 4.80 4.97 -6.92
C LEU A 105 4.28 3.54 -6.92
N LYS A 106 3.79 3.08 -8.08
CA LYS A 106 3.46 1.68 -8.30
C LYS A 106 4.74 0.95 -8.71
N ILE A 107 5.15 -0.04 -7.93
CA ILE A 107 6.41 -0.77 -8.09
C ILE A 107 6.14 -2.27 -8.08
N PHE A 108 6.66 -2.97 -9.08
CA PHE A 108 6.65 -4.42 -9.14
C PHE A 108 7.84 -5.01 -8.39
N ILE A 109 7.57 -5.91 -7.45
CA ILE A 109 8.58 -6.66 -6.69
C ILE A 109 8.18 -8.12 -6.73
N GLU A 110 9.06 -8.98 -7.26
CA GLU A 110 8.86 -10.44 -7.29
C GLU A 110 7.49 -10.88 -7.82
N GLY A 111 7.03 -10.24 -8.91
CA GLY A 111 5.75 -10.54 -9.55
C GLY A 111 4.51 -9.92 -8.90
N ASN A 112 4.68 -9.18 -7.80
CA ASN A 112 3.58 -8.51 -7.10
C ASN A 112 3.68 -6.99 -7.24
N THR A 113 2.52 -6.33 -7.28
CA THR A 113 2.43 -4.86 -7.32
C THR A 113 2.35 -4.30 -5.91
N TYR A 114 3.19 -3.31 -5.62
CA TYR A 114 3.20 -2.56 -4.38
C TYR A 114 3.04 -1.07 -4.68
N TYR A 115 2.36 -0.37 -3.78
CA TYR A 115 2.15 1.07 -3.87
C TYR A 115 2.93 1.74 -2.74
N TYR A 116 3.84 2.63 -3.11
CA TYR A 116 4.68 3.35 -2.16
C TYR A 116 4.42 4.85 -2.24
N PRO A 117 4.02 5.52 -1.15
CA PRO A 117 3.74 6.95 -1.15
C PRO A 117 4.91 7.81 -1.68
N LEU A 118 4.61 8.93 -2.34
CA LEU A 118 5.63 9.86 -2.84
C LEU A 118 6.49 10.49 -1.74
N GLU A 119 5.97 10.60 -0.52
CA GLU A 119 6.71 11.10 0.65
C GLU A 119 7.92 10.23 1.04
N ASP A 120 7.91 8.98 0.61
CA ASP A 120 8.97 7.98 0.82
C ASP A 120 10.01 7.97 -0.32
N TYR A 121 9.87 8.85 -1.33
CA TYR A 121 10.76 8.93 -2.49
C TYR A 121 11.90 9.95 -2.28
N GLN A 122 13.16 9.50 -2.36
CA GLN A 122 14.35 10.33 -2.11
C GLN A 122 15.21 10.54 -3.37
N CYS A 123 14.60 11.00 -4.46
CA CYS A 123 15.32 11.35 -5.69
C CYS A 123 14.80 12.66 -6.29
N LYS A 124 15.68 13.37 -7.00
CA LYS A 124 15.37 14.68 -7.61
C LYS A 124 14.30 14.61 -8.72
N TYR A 125 14.10 13.44 -9.32
CA TYR A 125 13.20 13.21 -10.45
C TYR A 125 12.50 11.88 -10.27
N LEU A 126 11.23 11.74 -10.68
CA LEU A 126 10.52 10.46 -10.66
C LEU A 126 11.24 9.39 -11.52
N PRO A 127 11.20 8.10 -11.13
CA PRO A 127 11.68 7.03 -11.99
C PRO A 127 10.81 6.96 -13.25
N LEU A 128 11.38 6.49 -14.37
CA LEU A 128 10.58 6.18 -15.56
C LEU A 128 10.02 4.76 -15.44
N SER A 129 8.86 4.50 -16.05
CA SER A 129 8.31 3.14 -16.17
C SER A 129 9.36 2.14 -16.63
N GLY A 130 9.35 0.95 -16.04
CA GLY A 130 10.30 -0.12 -16.29
C GLY A 130 11.67 0.07 -15.61
N SER A 131 11.94 1.22 -14.98
CA SER A 131 13.23 1.44 -14.32
C SER A 131 13.36 0.66 -13.03
N ARG A 132 14.56 0.17 -12.73
CA ARG A 132 14.85 -0.47 -11.45
C ARG A 132 14.88 0.58 -10.35
N VAL A 133 14.23 0.27 -9.23
CA VAL A 133 14.23 1.09 -8.02
C VAL A 133 14.79 0.25 -6.85
N LEU A 134 15.51 0.93 -5.96
CA LEU A 134 15.94 0.35 -4.69
C LEU A 134 15.05 0.90 -3.59
N ILE A 135 14.52 0.01 -2.77
CA ILE A 135 13.66 0.33 -1.64
C ILE A 135 14.39 -0.08 -0.38
N PHE A 136 14.65 0.87 0.51
CA PHE A 136 15.26 0.61 1.81
C PHE A 136 14.21 0.71 2.90
N HIS A 137 14.32 -0.14 3.92
CA HIS A 137 13.55 0.03 5.14
C HIS A 137 14.31 0.97 6.07
N GLY A 138 13.80 2.18 6.30
CA GLY A 138 14.38 3.11 7.24
C GLY A 138 14.02 2.78 8.69
N ASP A 139 14.85 3.23 9.64
CA ASP A 139 14.67 3.01 11.08
C ASP A 139 13.31 3.54 11.61
N ASP A 140 12.72 4.51 10.92
CA ASP A 140 11.46 5.17 11.29
C ASP A 140 10.20 4.52 10.67
N LYS A 141 10.30 3.28 10.16
CA LYS A 141 9.24 2.57 9.41
C LYS A 141 8.82 3.22 8.09
N LYS A 142 9.58 4.20 7.59
CA LYS A 142 9.40 4.79 6.27
C LYS A 142 10.29 4.08 5.26
N TYR A 143 9.76 3.79 4.09
CA TYR A 143 10.57 3.25 3.01
C TYR A 143 11.35 4.40 2.35
N GLN A 144 12.59 4.17 1.91
CA GLN A 144 13.31 5.12 1.07
C GLN A 144 13.48 4.53 -0.32
N ILE A 145 12.98 5.24 -1.33
CA ILE A 145 12.97 4.76 -2.70
C ILE A 145 13.92 5.60 -3.55
N TYR A 146 14.86 4.91 -4.21
CA TYR A 146 15.85 5.51 -5.09
C TYR A 146 15.59 5.09 -6.53
N GLY A 147 15.33 6.06 -7.40
CA GLY A 147 15.28 5.85 -8.85
C GLY A 147 16.68 5.69 -9.42
N LEU A 148 16.92 4.62 -10.18
CA LEU A 148 18.17 4.47 -10.93
C LEU A 148 18.08 5.23 -12.27
N ASP A 149 19.05 6.09 -12.53
CA ASP A 149 19.20 6.87 -13.77
C ASP A 149 19.27 5.94 -15.00
N ILE A 150 18.35 6.09 -15.95
CA ILE A 150 18.29 5.27 -17.17
C ILE A 150 19.55 5.39 -18.02
N ALA A 151 20.20 6.55 -18.04
CA ALA A 151 21.48 6.67 -18.73
C ALA A 151 22.53 5.73 -18.10
N LYS A 152 22.52 5.57 -16.77
CA LYS A 152 23.38 4.63 -16.05
C LYS A 152 22.95 3.18 -16.19
N ILE A 153 21.64 2.90 -16.31
CA ILE A 153 21.14 1.54 -16.61
C ILE A 153 21.64 1.11 -17.99
N ILE A 154 21.53 1.99 -18.99
CA ILE A 154 22.02 1.74 -20.35
C ILE A 154 23.53 1.62 -20.35
N GLU A 155 24.26 2.47 -19.65
CA GLU A 155 25.73 2.37 -19.54
C GLU A 155 26.15 0.98 -19.04
N LYS A 156 25.49 0.49 -17.99
CA LYS A 156 25.80 -0.79 -17.32
C LYS A 156 25.12 -2.01 -17.92
N ALA A 157 24.30 -1.85 -18.95
CA ALA A 157 23.59 -2.98 -19.56
C ALA A 157 24.60 -3.93 -20.24
N PRO A 158 24.40 -5.26 -20.14
CA PRO A 158 25.37 -6.23 -20.64
C PRO A 158 25.46 -6.16 -22.17
N ILE A 159 26.70 -6.28 -22.67
CA ILE A 159 26.98 -6.44 -24.09
C ILE A 159 27.08 -7.94 -24.35
N ILE A 160 26.34 -8.40 -25.36
CA ILE A 160 26.28 -9.78 -25.81
C ILE A 160 26.94 -9.86 -27.17
N GLU A 161 27.82 -10.83 -27.30
CA GLU A 161 28.35 -11.24 -28.58
C GLU A 161 27.39 -12.23 -29.26
N ALA A 162 26.97 -11.90 -30.48
CA ALA A 162 26.09 -12.74 -31.25
C ALA A 162 26.65 -12.98 -32.65
N ILE A 163 26.43 -14.19 -33.16
CA ILE A 163 26.77 -14.58 -34.53
C ILE A 163 25.48 -14.59 -35.34
N PHE A 164 25.44 -13.84 -36.43
CA PHE A 164 24.30 -13.83 -37.34
C PHE A 164 24.16 -15.17 -38.08
N LYS A 165 22.95 -15.73 -38.12
CA LYS A 165 22.71 -17.08 -38.68
C LYS A 165 21.67 -17.14 -39.78
N SER A 166 20.60 -16.37 -39.72
CA SER A 166 19.63 -16.28 -40.81
C SER A 166 18.65 -15.13 -40.61
N VAL A 167 17.99 -14.73 -41.69
CA VAL A 167 16.73 -13.96 -41.62
C VAL A 167 15.57 -14.94 -41.61
N ILE A 168 14.52 -14.63 -40.87
CA ILE A 168 13.21 -15.30 -40.90
C ILE A 168 12.25 -14.31 -41.57
N PRO A 169 12.09 -14.35 -42.92
CA PRO A 169 11.42 -13.28 -43.66
C PRO A 169 9.94 -13.14 -43.31
N SER A 170 9.28 -14.24 -42.93
CA SER A 170 7.85 -14.25 -42.61
C SER A 170 7.49 -13.49 -41.33
N THR A 171 8.45 -13.28 -40.42
CA THR A 171 8.22 -12.64 -39.12
C THR A 171 9.06 -11.38 -38.91
N ASN A 172 9.81 -10.96 -39.93
CA ASN A 172 10.79 -9.88 -39.83
C ASN A 172 11.74 -10.04 -38.62
N GLN A 173 12.17 -11.28 -38.41
CA GLN A 173 13.09 -11.64 -37.35
C GLN A 173 14.43 -12.07 -37.90
N ILE A 174 15.48 -11.90 -37.11
CA ILE A 174 16.77 -12.51 -37.34
C ILE A 174 17.03 -13.59 -36.33
N LYS A 175 17.70 -14.65 -36.79
CA LYS A 175 18.21 -15.71 -35.92
C LYS A 175 19.68 -15.44 -35.64
N LEU A 176 20.00 -15.43 -34.36
CA LEU A 176 21.34 -15.19 -33.85
C LEU A 176 21.77 -16.38 -32.99
N ARG A 177 23.08 -16.68 -32.99
CA ARG A 177 23.68 -17.59 -32.03
C ARG A 177 24.52 -16.79 -31.05
N THR A 178 24.17 -16.85 -29.77
CA THR A 178 24.91 -16.28 -28.65
C THR A 178 25.58 -17.39 -27.86
N LYS A 179 26.58 -17.05 -27.05
CA LYS A 179 27.21 -18.00 -26.13
C LYS A 179 26.31 -18.27 -24.92
N GLU A 180 25.60 -17.24 -24.47
CA GLU A 180 24.84 -17.19 -23.24
C GLU A 180 23.45 -17.84 -23.37
N TYR A 181 22.78 -17.62 -24.51
CA TYR A 181 21.38 -18.03 -24.71
C TYR A 181 21.20 -19.06 -25.84
N GLY A 182 22.29 -19.48 -26.47
CA GLY A 182 22.23 -20.34 -27.65
C GLY A 182 21.58 -19.59 -28.82
N TYR A 183 20.54 -20.16 -29.43
CA TYR A 183 19.84 -19.52 -30.55
C TYR A 183 18.72 -18.61 -30.05
N ILE A 184 18.78 -17.34 -30.43
CA ILE A 184 17.73 -16.35 -30.16
C ILE A 184 17.15 -15.84 -31.47
N ASN A 185 15.85 -15.55 -31.47
CA ASN A 185 15.16 -14.84 -32.54
C ASN A 185 14.89 -13.41 -32.07
N VAL A 186 15.33 -12.43 -32.85
CA VAL A 186 15.17 -11.01 -32.52
C VAL A 186 14.35 -10.35 -33.62
N SER A 187 13.25 -9.71 -33.24
CA SER A 187 12.47 -8.88 -34.15
C SER A 187 13.28 -7.64 -34.53
N VAL A 188 13.35 -7.34 -35.82
CA VAL A 188 14.11 -6.20 -36.34
C VAL A 188 13.20 -5.30 -37.15
N SER A 189 13.57 -4.03 -37.34
CA SER A 189 12.89 -3.19 -38.31
C SER A 189 13.25 -3.62 -39.74
N ASN A 190 12.35 -3.36 -40.69
CA ASN A 190 12.60 -3.69 -42.11
C ASN A 190 13.83 -2.95 -42.66
N ASP A 191 14.15 -1.79 -42.12
CA ASP A 191 15.26 -0.94 -42.56
C ASP A 191 16.60 -1.44 -42.00
N PHE A 192 16.60 -2.01 -40.79
CA PHE A 192 17.79 -2.60 -40.15
C PHE A 192 18.50 -3.63 -41.04
N LEU A 193 17.73 -4.51 -41.71
CA LEU A 193 18.32 -5.54 -42.57
C LEU A 193 18.86 -5.00 -43.89
N LYS A 194 18.28 -3.92 -44.40
CA LYS A 194 18.71 -3.28 -45.65
C LYS A 194 19.99 -2.47 -45.44
N ASP A 195 20.08 -1.76 -44.33
CA ASP A 195 21.14 -0.79 -44.07
C ASP A 195 22.45 -1.47 -43.65
N LEU A 196 22.37 -2.52 -42.84
CA LEU A 196 23.57 -3.12 -42.23
C LEU A 196 24.29 -4.14 -43.12
N LYS A 197 23.67 -4.63 -44.21
CA LYS A 197 24.24 -5.65 -45.13
C LYS A 197 24.98 -6.79 -44.40
N ILE A 198 24.42 -7.26 -43.30
CA ILE A 198 25.01 -8.32 -42.47
C ILE A 198 25.08 -9.62 -43.26
N THR A 199 26.22 -10.32 -43.20
CA THR A 199 26.43 -11.61 -43.84
C THR A 199 26.47 -12.77 -42.83
N LEU A 200 26.27 -13.98 -43.33
CA LEU A 200 26.20 -15.18 -42.50
C LEU A 200 27.50 -15.39 -41.70
N SER A 201 27.33 -15.75 -40.43
CA SER A 201 28.42 -15.99 -39.48
C SER A 201 29.25 -14.77 -39.09
N GLU A 202 28.84 -13.56 -39.47
CA GLU A 202 29.44 -12.35 -38.92
C GLU A 202 29.03 -12.15 -37.46
N GLN A 203 29.97 -11.58 -36.71
CA GLN A 203 29.80 -11.20 -35.31
C GLN A 203 29.17 -9.81 -35.22
N ILE A 204 28.20 -9.68 -34.33
CA ILE A 204 27.55 -8.42 -33.96
C ILE A 204 27.57 -8.29 -32.43
N MET A 205 27.78 -7.08 -31.94
CA MET A 205 27.70 -6.78 -30.51
C MET A 205 26.36 -6.11 -30.22
N LEU A 206 25.60 -6.73 -29.33
CA LEU A 206 24.26 -6.29 -28.96
C LEU A 206 24.27 -5.84 -27.51
N LYS A 207 23.64 -4.71 -27.22
CA LYS A 207 23.34 -4.32 -25.85
C LYS A 207 21.97 -4.87 -25.48
N GLN A 208 21.92 -5.66 -24.42
CA GLN A 208 20.66 -6.19 -23.90
C GLN A 208 20.09 -5.23 -22.87
N ILE A 209 18.95 -4.64 -23.19
CA ILE A 209 18.28 -3.65 -22.36
C ILE A 209 16.96 -4.26 -21.88
N TYR A 210 16.67 -4.09 -20.60
CA TYR A 210 15.42 -4.53 -20.00
C TYR A 210 14.54 -3.31 -19.75
N ILE A 211 13.37 -3.27 -20.39
CA ILE A 211 12.41 -2.15 -20.32
C ILE A 211 11.01 -2.76 -20.22
N ASP A 212 10.19 -2.29 -19.27
CA ASP A 212 8.77 -2.65 -19.12
C ASP A 212 8.48 -4.16 -19.11
N GLY A 213 9.38 -4.99 -18.56
CA GLY A 213 9.20 -6.43 -18.49
C GLY A 213 9.84 -7.22 -19.63
N ASP A 214 10.26 -6.54 -20.71
CA ASP A 214 10.74 -7.15 -21.94
C ASP A 214 12.24 -6.90 -22.18
N TYR A 215 12.85 -7.83 -22.92
CA TYR A 215 14.24 -7.73 -23.37
C TYR A 215 14.32 -7.18 -24.78
N TYR A 216 15.06 -6.08 -24.91
CA TYR A 216 15.41 -5.47 -26.18
C TYR A 216 16.89 -5.71 -26.46
N PHE A 217 17.21 -6.02 -27.71
CA PHE A 217 18.59 -6.13 -28.17
C PHE A 217 18.86 -4.99 -29.14
N CYS A 218 19.63 -4.01 -28.68
CA CYS A 218 20.05 -2.88 -29.50
C CYS A 218 21.42 -3.18 -30.12
N LEU A 219 21.60 -2.86 -31.40
CA LEU A 219 22.92 -2.93 -32.01
C LEU A 219 23.84 -1.91 -31.35
N GLN A 220 24.95 -2.38 -30.78
CA GLN A 220 25.97 -1.55 -30.15
C GLN A 220 27.17 -1.37 -31.08
N GLU A 221 27.63 -2.47 -31.68
CA GLU A 221 28.81 -2.45 -32.53
C GLU A 221 28.71 -3.51 -33.64
N TYR A 222 29.13 -3.12 -34.84
CA TYR A 222 29.29 -4.01 -35.97
C TYR A 222 30.30 -3.44 -36.97
N LYS A 223 31.25 -4.26 -37.44
CA LYS A 223 32.34 -3.85 -38.34
C LYS A 223 33.07 -2.58 -37.86
N ASN A 224 33.38 -2.51 -36.56
CA ASN A 224 34.03 -1.39 -35.89
C ASN A 224 33.25 -0.07 -35.92
N ASN A 225 31.98 -0.08 -36.34
CA ASN A 225 31.09 1.06 -36.20
C ASN A 225 30.30 0.91 -34.89
N THR A 226 30.37 1.92 -34.05
CA THR A 226 29.55 2.03 -32.84
C THR A 226 28.25 2.77 -33.15
N TYR A 227 27.13 2.22 -32.71
CA TYR A 227 25.81 2.79 -32.94
C TYR A 227 25.28 3.48 -31.68
N ASP A 228 24.71 4.67 -31.83
CA ASP A 228 24.13 5.41 -30.71
C ASP A 228 22.77 4.84 -30.31
N ILE A 229 22.80 4.04 -29.25
CA ILE A 229 21.62 3.39 -28.66
C ILE A 229 20.60 4.42 -28.16
N ASN A 230 21.03 5.62 -27.77
CA ASN A 230 20.11 6.64 -27.26
C ASN A 230 19.16 7.16 -28.36
N LYS A 231 19.58 7.08 -29.63
CA LYS A 231 18.73 7.45 -30.77
C LYS A 231 17.66 6.37 -31.02
N ILE A 232 18.04 5.10 -30.97
CA ILE A 232 17.15 3.94 -31.16
C ILE A 232 16.07 3.89 -30.06
N LEU A 233 16.44 4.20 -28.82
CA LEU A 233 15.48 4.23 -27.71
C LEU A 233 14.49 5.40 -27.77
N LYS A 234 14.84 6.52 -28.42
CA LYS A 234 13.87 7.60 -28.69
C LYS A 234 12.80 7.16 -29.69
N GLU A 235 13.16 6.34 -30.66
CA GLU A 235 12.24 5.78 -31.66
C GLU A 235 11.34 4.68 -31.07
N ILE A 236 11.85 3.87 -30.13
CA ILE A 236 11.05 2.86 -29.39
C ILE A 236 10.02 3.51 -28.46
N LYS A 237 10.30 4.72 -27.95
CA LYS A 237 9.44 5.42 -26.99
C LYS A 237 8.23 6.12 -27.60
N GLY A 238 8.24 6.45 -28.90
CA GLY A 238 7.21 7.28 -29.52
C GLY A 238 7.26 8.74 -29.07
#